data_AF-A0A1X9XDE2-F1
#
_entry.id   AF-A0A1X9XDE2-F1
#
_cell.length_a   1.000
_cell.length_b   1.000
_cell.length_c   1.000
_cell.angle_alpha   90.00
_cell.angle_beta   90.00
_cell.angle_gamma   90.00
#
_symmetry.space_group_name_H-M   'P 1'
#
loop_
_entity.id
_entity.type
_entity.pdbx_description
1 polymer ?
#
loop_
_entity_poly.entity_id
_entity_poly.type
_entity_poly.pdbx_seq_one_letter_code
_entity_poly.pdbx_strand_id
1 'polypeptide(L)' 'IGGHGDVLEPDNGVAAIGSGAMYAQSAALALKKHATHLSAAEIVKESLNIAADIC' A
#
# COMPACT_ATOMS: atom_id res chain seq x y z
N ILE A 1 11.09 12.14 -4.24
CA ILE A 1 10.83 11.31 -5.44
C ILE A 1 12.14 11.22 -6.20
N GLY A 2 12.76 10.04 -6.23
CA GLY A 2 14.02 9.82 -6.94
C GLY A 2 13.75 9.67 -8.43
N GLY A 3 14.21 10.63 -9.24
CA GLY A 3 14.05 10.65 -10.69
C GLY A 3 15.27 10.06 -11.40
N HIS A 4 15.69 8.84 -11.06
CA HIS A 4 16.84 8.18 -11.70
C HIS A 4 16.48 7.41 -12.98
N GLY A 5 15.19 7.29 -13.32
CA GLY A 5 14.74 6.51 -14.48
C GLY A 5 14.58 5.02 -14.19
N ASP A 6 14.64 4.61 -12.92
CA ASP A 6 14.42 3.23 -12.50
C ASP A 6 12.94 2.86 -12.69
N VAL A 7 12.70 1.76 -13.41
CA VAL A 7 11.38 1.13 -13.49
C VAL A 7 11.32 0.05 -12.42
N LEU A 8 10.47 0.27 -11.42
CA LEU A 8 10.28 -0.66 -10.31
C LEU A 8 8.91 -1.33 -10.45
N GLU A 9 8.92 -2.63 -10.73
CA GLU A 9 7.72 -3.43 -10.65
C GLU A 9 7.41 -3.74 -9.17
N PRO A 10 6.19 -3.50 -8.68
CA PRO A 10 5.88 -3.72 -7.28
C PRO A 10 5.77 -5.20 -6.96
N ASP A 11 6.54 -5.66 -5.97
CA ASP A 11 6.36 -6.98 -5.40
C ASP A 11 4.92 -7.15 -4.88
N ASN A 12 4.29 -8.28 -5.19
CA ASN A 12 2.90 -8.59 -4.83
C ASN A 12 1.87 -7.59 -5.38
N GLY A 13 2.20 -6.79 -6.39
CA GLY A 13 1.29 -5.83 -7.03
C GLY A 13 0.83 -4.70 -6.09
N VAL A 14 1.63 -4.35 -5.08
CA VAL A 14 1.37 -3.23 -4.17
C VAL A 14 2.63 -2.37 -4.05
N ALA A 15 2.51 -1.10 -4.45
CA ALA A 15 3.53 -0.08 -4.23
C ALA A 15 3.01 0.98 -3.25
N ALA A 16 3.89 1.48 -2.39
CA ALA A 16 3.63 2.62 -1.51
C ALA A 16 4.87 3.51 -1.43
N ILE A 17 4.66 4.82 -1.29
CA ILE A 17 5.71 5.83 -1.15
C ILE A 17 5.33 6.86 -0.07
N GLY A 18 6.32 7.61 0.42
CA GLY A 18 6.12 8.62 1.47
C GLY A 18 6.43 8.10 2.88
N SER A 19 6.17 8.92 3.90
CA SER A 19 6.49 8.62 5.31
C SER A 19 5.71 7.43 5.87
N GLY A 20 4.45 7.27 5.45
CA GLY A 20 3.57 6.17 5.86
C GLY A 20 3.65 4.91 4.98
N ALA A 21 4.59 4.85 4.03
CA ALA A 21 4.62 3.81 3.00
C ALA A 21 4.65 2.39 3.56
N MET A 22 5.47 2.15 4.60
CA MET A 22 5.62 0.82 5.19
C MET A 22 4.33 0.34 5.87
N TYR A 23 3.61 1.24 6.54
CA TYR A 23 2.33 0.91 7.18
C TYR A 23 1.24 0.65 6.15
N ALA A 24 1.13 1.52 5.15
CA ALA A 24 0.17 1.36 4.05
C ALA A 24 0.43 0.07 3.26
N GLN A 25 1.69 -0.23 2.93
CA GLN A 25 2.04 -1.45 2.18
C GLN A 25 1.74 -2.71 3.01
N SER A 26 2.10 -2.72 4.29
CA SER A 26 1.81 -3.85 5.18
C SER A 26 0.31 -4.12 5.31
N ALA A 27 -0.48 -3.07 5.55
CA ALA A 27 -1.94 -3.16 5.62
C ALA A 27 -2.54 -3.66 4.30
N ALA A 28 -2.10 -3.11 3.17
CA ALA A 28 -2.61 -3.50 1.85
C ALA A 28 -2.32 -4.98 1.53
N LEU A 29 -1.14 -5.49 1.88
CA LEU A 29 -0.80 -6.90 1.70
C LEU A 29 -1.67 -7.82 2.57
N ALA A 30 -1.90 -7.43 3.83
CA ALA A 30 -2.77 -8.17 4.73
C ALA A 30 -4.23 -8.20 4.23
N LEU A 31 -4.77 -7.05 3.85
CA LEU A 31 -6.13 -6.92 3.32
C LEU A 31 -6.30 -7.68 2.01
N LYS A 32 -5.36 -7.56 1.07
CA LYS A 32 -5.37 -8.31 -0.20
C LYS A 32 -5.41 -9.83 0.04
N LYS A 33 -4.72 -10.32 1.07
CA LYS A 33 -4.64 -11.75 1.39
C LYS A 33 -5.88 -12.27 2.14
N HIS A 34 -6.46 -11.47 3.03
CA HIS A 34 -7.44 -11.95 4.00
C HIS A 34 -8.83 -11.34 3.85
N ALA A 35 -8.95 -10.18 3.21
CA ALA A 35 -10.20 -9.47 2.97
C ALA A 35 -10.57 -9.52 1.48
N THR A 36 -10.70 -10.72 0.91
CA THR A 36 -10.93 -10.97 -0.53
C THR A 36 -12.24 -10.42 -1.08
N HIS A 37 -13.13 -9.94 -0.20
CA HIS A 37 -14.38 -9.29 -0.56
C HIS A 37 -14.20 -7.79 -0.85
N LEU A 38 -13.06 -7.20 -0.48
CA LEU A 38 -12.75 -5.81 -0.75
C LEU A 38 -12.23 -5.64 -2.17
N SER A 39 -12.69 -4.59 -2.83
CA SER A 39 -12.11 -4.09 -4.07
C SER A 39 -10.73 -3.48 -3.83
N ALA A 40 -9.94 -3.34 -4.90
CA ALA A 40 -8.64 -2.68 -4.83
C ALA A 40 -8.74 -1.24 -4.27
N ALA A 41 -9.81 -0.52 -4.60
CA ALA A 41 -10.04 0.83 -4.10
C ALA A 41 -10.30 0.86 -2.59
N GLU A 42 -11.09 -0.09 -2.08
CA GLU A 42 -11.34 -0.23 -0.64
C GLU A 42 -10.06 -0.63 0.11
N ILE A 43 -9.28 -1.57 -0.44
CA ILE A 43 -7.98 -1.95 0.14
C ILE A 43 -7.07 -0.74 0.26
N VAL A 44 -6.92 0.07 -0.80
CA VAL A 44 -6.09 1.28 -0.79
C VAL A 44 -6.58 2.27 0.26
N LYS A 45 -7.90 2.53 0.31
CA LYS A 45 -8.51 3.46 1.26
C LYS A 45 -8.24 3.04 2.72
N GLU A 46 -8.52 1.79 3.06
CA GLU A 46 -8.32 1.30 4.43
C GLU A 46 -6.83 1.26 4.81
N SER A 47 -5.96 0.92 3.86
CA SER A 47 -4.50 0.93 4.10
C SER A 47 -3.96 2.33 4.38
N LEU A 48 -4.47 3.34 3.68
CA LEU A 48 -4.12 4.73 3.92
C LEU A 48 -4.67 5.25 5.26
N ASN A 49 -5.89 4.86 5.64
CA ASN A 49 -6.44 5.18 6.96
C ASN A 49 -5.56 4.61 8.09
N ILE A 50 -5.19 3.33 7.99
CA ILE A 50 -4.28 2.68 8.96
C ILE A 50 -2.93 3.42 9.03
N ALA A 51 -2.37 3.80 7.87
CA ALA A 51 -1.12 4.54 7.85
C ALA A 51 -1.25 5.93 8.52
N ALA A 52 -2.38 6.61 8.31
CA ALA A 52 -2.67 7.92 8.91
C ALA A 52 -2.89 7.85 10.43
N ASP A 53 -3.44 6.75 10.94
CA ASP A 53 -3.62 6.55 12.38
C ASP A 53 -2.29 6.28 13.11
N ILE A 54 -1.28 5.82 12.38
CA ILE A 54 0.04 5.48 12.93
C ILE A 54 1.05 6.66 12.81
N CYS A 55 0.93 7.51 11.78
CA CYS A 55 1.95 8.51 11.41
C CYS A 55 1.59 9.95 11.76
#